data_AF-A0A176XES4-F1
#
_entry.id   AF-A0A176XES4-F1
#
_cell.length_a   1.000
_cell.length_b   1.000
_cell.length_c   1.000
_cell.angle_alpha   90.00
_cell.angle_beta   90.00
_cell.angle_gamma   90.00
#
_symmetry.space_group_name_H-M   'P 1'
#
loop_
_entity.id
_entity.type
_entity.pdbx_description
1 polymer ?
#
loop_
_entity_poly.entity_id
_entity_poly.type
_entity_poly.pdbx_seq_one_letter_code
_entity_poly.pdbx_strand_id
1 'polypeptide(L)'
;MISESLWKTCQVCKKQISVKANVCPNCGHRYGRFKKLKWVAVGLISFTVLAAIFAPDKPGRKSDTAKTSATVTADNSQMVGIPEAQSKFIEVIPQFEKRFVAAKNELLQSSLRDQRREAILASFGGQLRVTDWVGTLRKLETNGDGKAVITVRIAPNIDLLTWNNSLSDSFHGTLIDKDTQLYSVLTNMAVGDRVRVSGNFFPSDADGVFENSMTIRGAMTAPEFIFRFTEISKQ
;
A
#
# COMPACT_ATOMS: atom_id res chain seq x y z
N MET A 1 -7.72 -20.32 -46.39
CA MET A 1 -7.30 -19.55 -45.20
C MET A 1 -7.75 -18.11 -45.42
N ILE A 2 -8.70 -17.60 -44.63
CA ILE A 2 -9.23 -16.25 -44.78
C ILE A 2 -8.46 -15.35 -43.81
N SER A 3 -7.74 -14.37 -44.34
CA SER A 3 -7.03 -13.37 -43.54
C SER A 3 -8.05 -12.43 -42.90
N GLU A 4 -8.21 -12.48 -41.57
CA GLU A 4 -9.04 -11.52 -40.85
C GLU A 4 -8.34 -10.15 -40.84
N SER A 5 -9.02 -9.12 -41.33
CA SER A 5 -8.49 -7.75 -41.29
C SER A 5 -8.37 -7.27 -39.85
N LEU A 6 -7.17 -6.83 -39.46
CA LEU A 6 -6.87 -6.31 -38.12
C LEU A 6 -7.52 -4.94 -37.81
N TRP A 7 -8.30 -4.43 -38.77
CA TRP A 7 -8.83 -3.07 -38.78
C TRP A 7 -10.35 -3.08 -38.99
N LYS A 8 -11.04 -2.23 -38.23
CA LYS A 8 -12.47 -1.92 -38.39
C LYS A 8 -12.66 -0.41 -38.55
N THR A 9 -13.72 -0.02 -39.23
CA THR A 9 -14.06 1.41 -39.41
C THR A 9 -14.87 1.92 -38.22
N CYS A 10 -14.52 3.09 -37.69
CA CYS A 10 -15.31 3.71 -36.63
C CYS A 10 -16.68 4.16 -37.17
N GLN A 11 -17.77 3.81 -36.48
CA GLN A 11 -19.12 4.16 -36.93
C GLN A 11 -19.39 5.66 -36.92
N VAL A 12 -18.73 6.40 -36.02
CA VAL A 12 -18.89 7.87 -35.85
C VAL A 12 -18.01 8.64 -36.81
N CYS A 13 -16.68 8.49 -36.71
CA CYS A 13 -15.74 9.35 -37.46
C CYS A 13 -15.24 8.71 -38.77
N LYS A 14 -15.70 7.50 -39.12
CA LYS A 14 -15.32 6.75 -40.33
C LYS A 14 -13.83 6.48 -40.53
N LYS A 15 -12.98 6.77 -39.53
CA LYS A 15 -11.55 6.42 -39.55
C LYS A 15 -11.32 4.96 -39.15
N GLN A 16 -10.27 4.34 -39.70
CA GLN A 16 -9.87 2.99 -39.33
C GLN A 16 -9.30 2.94 -37.91
N ILE A 17 -9.67 1.90 -37.17
CA ILE A 17 -9.22 1.62 -35.81
C ILE A 17 -8.97 0.13 -35.63
N SER A 18 -8.14 -0.24 -34.66
CA SER A 18 -7.91 -1.65 -34.32
C SER A 18 -9.21 -2.34 -33.92
N VAL A 19 -9.40 -3.60 -34.35
CA VAL A 19 -10.55 -4.43 -33.94
C VAL A 19 -10.63 -4.56 -32.41
N LYS A 20 -9.48 -4.55 -31.71
CA LYS A 20 -9.35 -4.66 -30.25
C LYS A 20 -9.56 -3.33 -29.50
N ALA A 21 -9.71 -2.20 -30.19
CA ALA A 21 -9.90 -0.91 -29.53
C ALA A 21 -11.30 -0.80 -28.88
N ASN A 22 -11.32 -0.53 -27.56
CA ASN A 22 -12.53 -0.26 -26.79
C ASN A 22 -12.97 1.21 -26.87
N VAL A 23 -12.05 2.10 -27.29
CA VAL A 23 -12.30 3.54 -27.49
C VAL A 23 -11.65 3.96 -28.80
N CYS A 24 -12.35 4.75 -29.61
CA CYS A 24 -11.77 5.30 -30.83
C CYS A 24 -10.73 6.38 -30.47
N PRO A 25 -9.45 6.27 -30.90
CA PRO A 25 -8.43 7.27 -30.60
C PRO A 25 -8.65 8.61 -31.32
N ASN A 26 -9.45 8.62 -32.39
CA ASN A 26 -9.69 9.83 -33.18
C ASN A 26 -10.88 10.67 -32.69
N CYS A 27 -11.88 10.07 -32.05
CA CYS A 27 -13.10 10.78 -31.64
C CYS A 27 -13.61 10.42 -30.23
N GLY A 28 -12.93 9.55 -29.50
CA GLY A 28 -13.30 9.18 -28.13
C GLY A 28 -14.53 8.27 -28.00
N HIS A 29 -15.16 7.86 -29.11
CA HIS A 29 -16.34 6.99 -29.06
C HIS A 29 -16.01 5.63 -28.44
N ARG A 30 -16.75 5.23 -27.39
CA ARG A 30 -16.58 3.95 -26.70
C ARG A 30 -17.41 2.85 -27.34
N TYR A 31 -16.81 1.67 -27.52
CA TYR A 31 -17.52 0.47 -27.94
C TYR A 31 -17.85 -0.38 -26.70
N GLY A 32 -19.15 -0.56 -26.44
CA GLY A 32 -19.62 -1.45 -25.38
C GLY A 32 -19.28 -2.91 -25.70
N ARG A 33 -18.56 -3.58 -24.80
CA ARG A 33 -18.19 -4.99 -24.93
C ARG A 33 -19.42 -5.85 -24.62
N PHE A 34 -20.10 -6.37 -25.64
CA PHE A 34 -21.14 -7.39 -25.45
C PHE A 34 -20.52 -8.65 -24.84
N LYS A 35 -20.85 -8.94 -23.57
CA LYS A 35 -20.54 -10.21 -22.90
C LYS A 35 -21.33 -11.34 -23.59
N LYS A 36 -20.65 -12.26 -24.29
CA LYS A 36 -21.21 -13.60 -24.54
C LYS A 36 -20.91 -14.47 -23.32
N LEU A 37 -21.85 -14.47 -22.38
CA LEU A 37 -21.86 -15.35 -21.22
C LEU A 37 -22.53 -16.67 -21.66
N LYS A 38 -21.74 -17.74 -21.84
CA LYS A 38 -22.27 -19.11 -21.96
C LYS A 38 -22.17 -19.78 -20.59
N TRP A 39 -23.26 -19.74 -19.81
CA TRP A 39 -23.41 -20.56 -18.61
C TRP A 39 -23.91 -21.94 -19.03
N VAL A 40 -23.16 -22.97 -18.64
CA VAL A 40 -23.59 -24.37 -18.69
C VAL A 40 -24.40 -24.63 -17.43
N ALA A 41 -25.69 -24.93 -17.58
CA ALA A 41 -26.58 -25.31 -16.50
C ALA A 41 -26.59 -26.84 -16.33
N VAL A 42 -26.07 -27.29 -15.19
CA VAL A 42 -26.35 -28.57 -14.53
C VAL A 42 -26.77 -28.12 -13.13
N GLY A 43 -27.87 -28.51 -12.50
CA GLY A 43 -28.85 -29.56 -12.66
C GLY A 43 -29.63 -29.51 -11.34
N LEU A 44 -30.96 -29.69 -11.42
CA LEU A 44 -31.94 -29.70 -10.34
C LEU A 44 -31.44 -30.30 -9.00
N ILE A 45 -31.88 -29.72 -7.87
CA ILE A 45 -32.72 -30.40 -6.87
C ILE A 45 -33.38 -29.35 -5.97
N SER A 46 -34.70 -29.40 -5.96
CA SER A 46 -35.64 -28.69 -5.11
C SER A 46 -35.59 -29.24 -3.68
N PHE A 47 -35.63 -28.37 -2.67
CA PHE A 47 -36.26 -28.69 -1.40
C PHE A 47 -36.82 -27.42 -0.76
N THR A 48 -38.11 -27.21 -0.98
CA THR A 48 -38.94 -26.24 -0.25
C THR A 48 -39.43 -26.88 1.03
N VAL A 49 -39.09 -26.31 2.19
CA VAL A 49 -39.89 -26.46 3.41
C VAL A 49 -40.00 -25.10 4.07
N LEU A 50 -41.21 -24.54 4.02
CA LEU A 50 -41.68 -23.50 4.92
C LEU A 50 -41.80 -24.07 6.33
N ALA A 51 -41.33 -23.35 7.34
CA ALA A 51 -41.95 -23.35 8.66
C ALA A 51 -41.65 -22.01 9.36
N ALA A 52 -42.72 -21.22 9.53
CA ALA A 52 -42.76 -20.03 10.34
C ALA A 52 -42.89 -20.41 11.82
N ILE A 53 -42.09 -19.80 12.70
CA ILE A 53 -42.40 -19.69 14.12
C ILE A 53 -42.10 -18.26 14.57
N PHE A 54 -43.19 -17.57 14.89
CA PHE A 54 -43.26 -16.30 15.62
C PHE A 54 -42.94 -16.51 17.11
N ALA A 55 -42.20 -15.59 17.73
CA ALA A 55 -42.33 -15.20 19.15
C ALA A 55 -41.49 -13.93 19.46
N PRO A 56 -41.86 -13.13 20.49
CA PRO A 56 -41.90 -11.66 20.38
C PRO A 56 -40.88 -10.85 21.22
N ASP A 57 -41.00 -9.53 21.05
CA ASP A 57 -40.21 -8.36 21.48
C ASP A 57 -39.74 -8.23 22.94
N LYS A 58 -38.63 -7.48 23.11
CA LYS A 58 -38.46 -6.23 23.93
C LYS A 58 -37.05 -6.12 24.56
N PRO A 59 -36.60 -4.93 25.03
CA PRO A 59 -36.33 -3.72 24.28
C PRO A 59 -34.91 -3.16 24.61
N GLY A 60 -34.53 -2.08 23.92
CA GLY A 60 -33.22 -1.48 23.98
C GLY A 60 -32.77 -0.98 25.36
N ARG A 61 -31.45 -1.04 25.56
CA ARG A 61 -30.73 -0.30 26.59
C ARG A 61 -29.89 0.76 25.91
N LYS A 62 -30.39 1.99 25.93
CA LYS A 62 -29.55 3.19 25.85
C LYS A 62 -28.68 3.20 27.12
N SER A 63 -27.39 3.45 26.95
CA SER A 63 -26.50 3.85 28.05
C SER A 63 -25.55 4.89 27.49
N ASP A 64 -26.02 6.12 27.55
CA ASP A 64 -25.34 7.28 28.09
C ASP A 64 -23.87 7.51 27.74
N THR A 65 -23.71 8.55 26.93
CA THR A 65 -22.56 9.43 26.80
C THR A 65 -22.02 9.85 28.18
N ALA A 66 -20.97 9.18 28.65
CA ALA A 66 -20.07 9.73 29.66
C ALA A 66 -19.01 10.58 28.96
N LYS A 67 -19.22 11.89 29.05
CA LYS A 67 -18.30 12.96 28.67
C LYS A 67 -17.12 12.95 29.64
N THR A 68 -16.11 12.11 29.37
CA THR A 68 -14.82 12.21 30.05
C THR A 68 -13.93 13.12 29.23
N SER A 69 -13.80 14.37 29.69
CA SER A 69 -12.69 15.25 29.34
C SER A 69 -11.39 14.58 29.79
N ALA A 70 -10.81 13.76 28.93
CA ALA A 70 -9.42 13.37 29.05
C ALA A 70 -8.60 14.51 28.46
N THR A 71 -8.03 15.31 29.36
CA THR A 71 -6.86 16.16 29.08
C THR A 71 -5.85 15.33 28.31
N VAL A 72 -5.70 15.63 27.02
CA VAL A 72 -4.63 15.08 26.19
C VAL A 72 -3.35 15.76 26.66
N THR A 73 -2.78 15.27 27.76
CA THR A 73 -1.33 15.35 27.96
C THR A 73 -0.71 14.58 26.81
N ALA A 74 -0.19 15.32 25.84
CA ALA A 74 0.66 14.80 24.80
C ALA A 74 1.75 13.96 25.48
N ASP A 75 1.68 12.65 25.25
CA ASP A 75 2.71 11.70 25.64
C ASP A 75 3.98 12.07 24.88
N ASN A 76 4.79 12.90 25.54
CA ASN A 76 6.11 13.31 25.10
C ASN A 76 7.20 12.35 25.64
N SER A 77 6.83 11.12 26.02
CA SER A 77 7.75 10.18 26.68
C SER A 77 8.25 9.06 25.76
N GLN A 78 7.99 9.11 24.45
CA GLN A 78 8.43 8.09 23.47
C GLN A 78 9.65 8.51 22.61
N MET A 79 10.30 9.65 22.88
CA MET A 79 11.48 10.10 22.13
C MET A 79 12.83 9.58 22.67
N VAL A 80 12.85 8.87 23.79
CA VAL A 80 14.09 8.27 24.32
C VAL A 80 14.31 6.92 23.63
N GLY A 81 14.99 6.91 22.48
CA GLY A 81 15.43 5.68 21.80
C GLY A 81 15.21 5.61 20.28
N ILE A 82 14.65 6.66 19.67
CA ILE A 82 14.53 6.79 18.20
C ILE A 82 15.84 7.38 17.65
N PRO A 83 16.51 6.74 16.67
CA PRO A 83 17.69 7.32 16.02
C PRO A 83 17.39 8.68 15.36
N GLU A 84 18.36 9.60 15.38
CA GLU A 84 18.21 10.96 14.84
C GLU A 84 17.79 10.95 13.35
N ALA A 85 18.40 10.09 12.54
CA ALA A 85 18.05 9.94 11.14
C ALA A 85 16.59 9.49 10.95
N GLN A 86 16.09 8.60 11.81
CA GLN A 86 14.69 8.20 11.79
C GLN A 86 13.78 9.38 12.14
N SER A 87 14.10 10.14 13.20
CA SER A 87 13.29 11.31 13.60
C SER A 87 13.17 12.31 12.45
N LYS A 88 14.31 12.66 11.82
CA LYS A 88 14.32 13.55 10.66
C LYS A 88 13.47 13.02 9.51
N PHE A 89 13.58 11.74 9.20
CA PHE A 89 12.80 11.13 8.12
C PHE A 89 11.29 11.17 8.41
N ILE A 90 10.86 10.75 9.60
CA ILE A 90 9.43 10.66 9.95
C ILE A 90 8.77 12.03 10.12
N GLU A 91 9.54 13.08 10.42
CA GLU A 91 9.03 14.46 10.52
C GLU A 91 8.74 15.08 9.15
N VAL A 92 9.47 14.69 8.10
CA VAL A 92 9.29 15.24 6.74
C VAL A 92 7.90 14.90 6.19
N ILE A 93 7.48 13.64 6.29
CA ILE A 93 6.25 13.15 5.66
C ILE A 93 4.98 13.94 6.07
N PRO A 94 4.62 14.09 7.36
CA PRO A 94 3.39 14.78 7.76
C PRO A 94 3.40 16.29 7.45
N GLN A 95 4.58 16.91 7.36
CA GLN A 95 4.70 18.31 6.94
C GLN A 95 4.27 18.49 5.48
N PHE A 96 4.75 17.61 4.60
CA PHE A 96 4.41 17.66 3.18
C PHE A 96 3.00 17.16 2.91
N GLU A 97 2.51 16.18 3.66
CA GLU A 97 1.11 15.71 3.58
C GLU A 97 0.13 16.88 3.76
N LYS A 98 0.28 17.65 4.85
CA LYS A 98 -0.61 18.78 5.16
C LYS A 98 -0.62 19.82 4.03
N ARG A 99 0.58 20.17 3.51
CA ARG A 99 0.73 21.13 2.40
C ARG A 99 0.14 20.58 1.11
N PHE A 100 0.31 19.29 0.84
CA PHE A 100 -0.19 18.61 -0.35
C PHE A 100 -1.72 18.56 -0.39
N VAL A 101 -2.35 18.23 0.75
CA VAL A 101 -3.81 18.20 0.88
C VAL A 101 -4.41 19.60 0.76
N ALA A 102 -3.74 20.62 1.30
CA ALA A 102 -4.18 22.01 1.20
C ALA A 102 -3.86 22.68 -0.15
N ALA A 103 -3.15 22.00 -1.05
CA ALA A 103 -2.72 22.58 -2.32
C ALA A 103 -3.93 22.90 -3.22
N LYS A 104 -3.95 24.12 -3.76
CA LYS A 104 -5.05 24.63 -4.58
C LYS A 104 -5.22 23.95 -5.96
N ASN A 105 -4.19 23.28 -6.46
CA ASN A 105 -4.19 22.62 -7.77
C ASN A 105 -3.08 21.56 -7.87
N GLU A 106 -3.14 20.76 -8.93
CA GLU A 106 -2.22 19.65 -9.19
C GLU A 106 -0.78 20.10 -9.47
N LEU A 107 -0.59 21.29 -10.03
CA LEU A 107 0.76 21.84 -10.29
C LEU A 107 1.52 22.08 -8.97
N LEU A 108 0.83 22.64 -7.97
CA LEU A 108 1.40 22.82 -6.64
C LEU A 108 1.61 21.47 -5.94
N GLN A 109 0.70 20.51 -6.11
CA GLN A 109 0.88 19.15 -5.61
C GLN A 109 2.13 18.47 -6.17
N SER A 110 2.36 18.59 -7.48
CA SER A 110 3.56 18.07 -8.13
C SER A 110 4.82 18.70 -7.54
N SER A 111 4.86 20.04 -7.45
CA SER A 111 6.02 20.75 -6.88
C SER A 111 6.28 20.38 -5.40
N LEU A 112 5.22 20.11 -4.63
CA LEU A 112 5.36 19.67 -3.24
C LEU A 112 5.95 18.26 -3.13
N ARG A 113 5.67 17.36 -4.08
CA ARG A 113 6.32 16.05 -4.14
C ARG A 113 7.82 16.20 -4.42
N ASP A 114 8.19 17.05 -5.38
CA ASP A 114 9.60 17.32 -5.70
C ASP A 114 10.34 17.90 -4.49
N GLN A 115 9.73 18.85 -3.78
CA GLN A 115 10.31 19.40 -2.55
C GLN A 115 10.43 18.34 -1.43
N ARG A 116 9.45 17.43 -1.33
CA ARG A 116 9.50 16.35 -0.35
C ARG A 116 10.65 15.40 -0.65
N ARG A 117 10.88 15.05 -1.92
CA ARG A 117 12.02 14.23 -2.34
C ARG A 117 13.33 14.79 -1.80
N GLU A 118 13.59 16.08 -2.02
CA GLU A 118 14.83 16.71 -1.54
C GLU A 118 14.94 16.67 -0.02
N ALA A 119 13.83 16.89 0.70
CA ALA A 119 13.80 16.81 2.16
C ALA A 119 14.03 15.38 2.68
N ILE A 120 13.46 14.36 2.02
CA ILE A 120 13.70 12.95 2.32
C ILE A 120 15.19 12.63 2.13
N LEU A 121 15.77 12.98 1.00
CA LEU A 121 17.19 12.73 0.72
C LEU A 121 18.12 13.41 1.74
N ALA A 122 17.77 14.63 2.16
CA ALA A 122 18.52 15.34 3.20
C ALA A 122 18.50 14.62 4.57
N SER A 123 17.45 13.83 4.87
CA SER A 123 17.36 13.08 6.12
C SER A 123 18.35 11.91 6.23
N PHE A 124 18.87 11.44 5.10
CA PHE A 124 19.73 10.26 4.99
C PHE A 124 21.24 10.54 5.07
N GLY A 125 21.67 11.81 5.18
CA GLY A 125 23.09 12.14 5.30
C GLY A 125 23.97 11.62 4.15
N GLY A 126 23.39 11.38 2.97
CA GLY A 126 24.07 10.86 1.79
C GLY A 126 24.09 9.34 1.63
N GLN A 127 23.48 8.56 2.55
CA GLN A 127 23.41 7.10 2.44
C GLN A 127 21.98 6.60 2.66
N LEU A 128 21.45 5.84 1.71
CA LEU A 128 20.10 5.22 1.81
C LEU A 128 20.07 3.98 2.73
N ARG A 129 21.13 3.77 3.51
CA ARG A 129 21.21 2.71 4.51
C ARG A 129 20.85 3.30 5.87
N VAL A 130 20.04 2.55 6.62
CA VAL A 130 19.63 2.93 7.98
C VAL A 130 19.97 1.82 8.96
N THR A 131 20.26 2.24 10.18
CA THR A 131 20.63 1.34 11.29
C THR A 131 19.75 1.64 12.49
N ASP A 132 19.31 0.57 13.14
CA ASP A 132 18.64 0.63 14.44
C ASP A 132 17.35 1.43 14.48
N TRP A 133 16.66 1.58 13.35
CA TRP A 133 15.35 2.22 13.30
C TRP A 133 14.33 1.42 14.09
N VAL A 134 13.49 2.10 14.85
CA VAL A 134 12.50 1.49 15.72
C VAL A 134 11.11 1.54 15.11
N GLY A 135 10.32 0.50 15.31
CA GLY A 135 8.98 0.44 14.73
C GLY A 135 8.12 -0.64 15.37
N THR A 136 7.04 -0.97 14.69
CA THR A 136 6.11 -2.02 15.09
C THR A 136 5.86 -2.92 13.91
N LEU A 137 6.03 -4.23 14.11
CA LEU A 137 5.76 -5.24 13.09
C LEU A 137 4.24 -5.28 12.83
N ARG A 138 3.82 -4.91 11.62
CA ARG A 138 2.40 -4.81 11.21
C ARG A 138 1.94 -5.98 10.38
N LYS A 139 2.87 -6.60 9.67
CA LYS A 139 2.62 -7.74 8.80
C LYS A 139 3.78 -8.72 8.94
N LEU A 140 3.42 -9.99 9.07
CA LEU A 140 4.34 -11.13 9.09
C LEU A 140 3.60 -12.32 8.49
N GLU A 141 3.95 -12.67 7.27
CA GLU A 141 3.37 -13.80 6.55
C GLU A 141 4.40 -14.42 5.59
N THR A 142 4.02 -15.48 4.90
CA THR A 142 4.80 -16.05 3.80
C THR A 142 4.06 -15.87 2.47
N ASN A 143 4.78 -15.59 1.40
CA ASN A 143 4.22 -15.63 0.05
C ASN A 143 4.06 -17.08 -0.46
N GLY A 144 3.60 -17.23 -1.70
CA GLY A 144 3.41 -18.55 -2.33
C GLY A 144 4.68 -19.38 -2.50
N ASP A 145 5.86 -18.75 -2.49
CA ASP A 145 7.17 -19.41 -2.56
C ASP A 145 7.70 -19.77 -1.16
N GLY A 146 6.97 -19.39 -0.11
CA GLY A 146 7.36 -19.58 1.28
C GLY A 146 8.38 -18.56 1.78
N LYS A 147 8.69 -17.50 1.03
CA LYS A 147 9.54 -16.40 1.51
C LYS A 147 8.74 -15.50 2.45
N ALA A 148 9.39 -14.96 3.47
CA ALA A 148 8.71 -14.07 4.41
C ALA A 148 8.45 -12.68 3.78
N VAL A 149 7.26 -12.17 4.06
CA VAL A 149 6.75 -10.85 3.66
C VAL A 149 6.43 -10.09 4.94
N ILE A 150 7.07 -8.94 5.12
CA ILE A 150 6.89 -8.13 6.34
C ILE A 150 6.61 -6.67 6.04
N THR A 151 5.94 -6.03 7.01
CA THR A 151 5.72 -4.59 7.05
C THR A 151 6.03 -4.10 8.44
N VAL A 152 6.89 -3.10 8.56
CA VAL A 152 7.25 -2.44 9.82
C VAL A 152 6.80 -0.99 9.75
N ARG A 153 5.92 -0.61 10.69
CA ARG A 153 5.46 0.77 10.83
C ARG A 153 6.41 1.54 11.73
N ILE A 154 7.00 2.61 11.21
CA ILE A 154 8.00 3.42 11.93
C ILE A 154 7.42 4.74 12.46
N ALA A 155 6.28 5.18 11.95
CA ALA A 155 5.48 6.30 12.44
C ALA A 155 4.03 6.17 11.94
N PRO A 156 3.06 6.97 12.43
CA PRO A 156 1.71 6.98 11.85
C PRO A 156 1.75 7.18 10.33
N ASN A 157 1.13 6.25 9.59
CA ASN A 157 1.07 6.24 8.12
C ASN A 157 2.41 6.13 7.38
N ILE A 158 3.50 5.70 8.05
CA ILE A 158 4.80 5.49 7.41
C ILE A 158 5.24 4.04 7.60
N ASP A 159 5.25 3.29 6.49
CA ASP A 159 5.60 1.87 6.46
C ASP A 159 6.86 1.61 5.66
N LEU A 160 7.69 0.71 6.21
CA LEU A 160 8.75 0.01 5.50
C LEU A 160 8.24 -1.39 5.19
N LEU A 161 8.27 -1.81 3.92
CA LEU A 161 7.74 -3.12 3.54
C LEU A 161 8.58 -3.83 2.49
N THR A 162 8.52 -5.15 2.53
CA THR A 162 9.01 -6.00 1.44
C THR A 162 7.95 -6.06 0.34
N TRP A 163 8.35 -6.44 -0.87
CA TRP A 163 7.41 -6.96 -1.85
C TRP A 163 6.64 -8.16 -1.29
N ASN A 164 5.50 -8.48 -1.92
CA ASN A 164 4.66 -9.61 -1.54
C ASN A 164 4.73 -10.79 -2.53
N ASN A 165 5.47 -10.64 -3.64
CA ASN A 165 5.57 -11.65 -4.69
C ASN A 165 6.93 -11.57 -5.40
N SER A 166 7.43 -12.72 -5.86
CA SER A 166 8.77 -12.83 -6.44
C SER A 166 8.95 -12.12 -7.78
N LEU A 167 7.86 -11.97 -8.56
CA LEU A 167 7.92 -11.28 -9.85
C LEU A 167 8.24 -9.80 -9.67
N SER A 168 7.53 -9.11 -8.78
CA SER A 168 7.81 -7.71 -8.45
C SER A 168 9.13 -7.55 -7.71
N ASP A 169 9.51 -8.53 -6.89
CA ASP A 169 10.73 -8.50 -6.10
C ASP A 169 12.02 -8.74 -6.91
N SER A 170 11.91 -9.19 -8.17
CA SER A 170 13.08 -9.56 -9.00
C SER A 170 14.11 -8.42 -9.17
N PHE A 171 13.68 -7.16 -9.05
CA PHE A 171 14.57 -5.99 -9.10
C PHE A 171 15.12 -5.57 -7.75
N HIS A 172 14.40 -5.83 -6.66
CA HIS A 172 14.68 -5.26 -5.34
C HIS A 172 15.19 -6.29 -4.32
N GLY A 173 14.90 -7.59 -4.47
CA GLY A 173 15.37 -8.64 -3.56
C GLY A 173 15.09 -8.32 -2.09
N THR A 174 13.84 -8.03 -1.77
CA THR A 174 13.36 -7.66 -0.43
C THR A 174 12.71 -8.84 0.30
N LEU A 175 12.23 -9.85 -0.43
CA LEU A 175 11.67 -11.04 0.17
C LEU A 175 12.74 -11.79 0.96
N ILE A 176 12.35 -12.31 2.13
CA ILE A 176 13.29 -12.89 3.08
C ILE A 176 13.27 -14.41 2.93
N ASP A 177 14.41 -15.00 2.56
CA ASP A 177 14.56 -16.44 2.29
C ASP A 177 14.61 -17.28 3.58
N LYS A 178 14.02 -18.49 3.53
CA LYS A 178 13.84 -19.38 4.70
C LYS A 178 15.13 -19.80 5.40
N ASP A 179 16.21 -19.88 4.64
CA ASP A 179 17.54 -20.31 5.07
C ASP A 179 18.40 -19.16 5.63
N THR A 180 17.81 -17.97 5.80
CA THR A 180 18.50 -16.81 6.37
C THR A 180 18.30 -16.68 7.87
N GLN A 181 19.29 -16.10 8.55
CA GLN A 181 19.17 -15.72 9.96
C GLN A 181 18.00 -14.76 10.20
N LEU A 182 17.75 -13.86 9.25
CA LEU A 182 16.65 -12.91 9.34
C LEU A 182 15.29 -13.61 9.40
N TYR A 183 15.08 -14.63 8.56
CA TYR A 183 13.88 -15.46 8.61
C TYR A 183 13.75 -16.18 9.95
N SER A 184 14.84 -16.80 10.44
CA SER A 184 14.85 -17.50 11.73
C SER A 184 14.40 -16.59 12.89
N VAL A 185 14.89 -15.35 12.94
CA VAL A 185 14.48 -14.38 13.96
C VAL A 185 12.98 -14.05 13.85
N LEU A 186 12.46 -13.87 12.64
CA LEU A 186 11.04 -13.58 12.39
C LEU A 186 10.11 -14.71 12.86
N THR A 187 10.56 -15.97 12.87
CA THR A 187 9.72 -17.10 13.34
C THR A 187 9.33 -17.00 14.82
N ASN A 188 10.07 -16.22 15.61
CA ASN A 188 9.82 -16.01 17.04
C ASN A 188 9.12 -14.67 17.34
N MET A 189 8.63 -13.98 16.30
CA MET A 189 7.95 -12.69 16.40
C MET A 189 6.45 -12.80 16.09
N ALA A 190 5.71 -11.79 16.52
CA ALA A 190 4.29 -11.65 16.21
C ALA A 190 3.96 -10.24 15.73
N VAL A 191 2.89 -10.11 14.94
CA VAL A 191 2.32 -8.80 14.61
C VAL A 191 1.96 -8.06 15.90
N GLY A 192 2.37 -6.80 16.00
CA GLY A 192 2.26 -5.97 17.19
C GLY A 192 3.56 -5.82 17.97
N ASP A 193 4.56 -6.68 17.72
CA ASP A 193 5.86 -6.58 18.39
C ASP A 193 6.56 -5.25 18.06
N ARG A 194 7.13 -4.63 19.10
CA ARG A 194 8.10 -3.54 18.93
C ARG A 194 9.40 -4.12 18.44
N VAL A 195 9.95 -3.51 17.39
CA VAL A 195 11.13 -4.04 16.70
C VAL A 195 12.15 -2.94 16.45
N ARG A 196 13.41 -3.34 16.39
CA ARG A 196 14.52 -2.57 15.83
C ARG A 196 14.92 -3.19 14.50
N VAL A 197 15.11 -2.37 13.47
CA VAL A 197 15.41 -2.80 12.10
C VAL A 197 16.58 -2.01 11.51
N SER A 198 17.34 -2.70 10.68
CA SER A 198 18.38 -2.11 9.83
C SER A 198 18.20 -2.59 8.39
N GLY A 199 18.65 -1.80 7.43
CA GLY A 199 18.52 -2.15 6.02
C GLY A 199 18.73 -0.98 5.08
N ASN A 200 18.19 -1.11 3.87
CA ASN A 200 18.44 -0.18 2.78
C ASN A 200 17.14 0.20 2.07
N PHE A 201 17.00 1.50 1.80
CA PHE A 201 16.08 2.01 0.80
C PHE A 201 16.68 1.86 -0.60
N PHE A 202 15.80 1.83 -1.60
CA PHE A 202 16.18 1.86 -3.01
C PHE A 202 16.05 3.27 -3.56
N PRO A 203 16.98 3.76 -4.40
CA PRO A 203 16.84 5.07 -5.01
C PRO A 203 15.65 5.12 -5.98
N SER A 204 15.04 6.29 -6.12
CA SER A 204 13.98 6.57 -7.09
C SER A 204 13.98 8.04 -7.49
N ASP A 205 13.73 8.33 -8.77
CA ASP A 205 13.68 9.71 -9.26
C ASP A 205 12.49 10.50 -8.69
N ALA A 206 11.37 9.81 -8.40
CA ALA A 206 10.13 10.47 -8.01
C ALA A 206 10.13 10.97 -6.56
N ASP A 207 10.66 10.18 -5.62
CA ASP A 207 10.62 10.48 -4.19
C ASP A 207 11.99 10.37 -3.51
N GLY A 208 13.05 10.10 -4.27
CA GLY A 208 14.42 9.93 -3.77
C GLY A 208 14.67 8.52 -3.24
N VAL A 209 13.65 7.93 -2.62
CA VAL A 209 13.56 6.52 -2.27
C VAL A 209 12.35 5.87 -2.94
N PHE A 210 12.42 4.57 -3.20
CA PHE A 210 11.36 3.84 -3.90
C PHE A 210 10.10 3.75 -3.05
N GLU A 211 9.02 4.33 -3.57
CA GLU A 211 7.69 4.40 -2.97
C GLU A 211 6.71 3.68 -3.91
N ASN A 212 5.87 2.80 -3.36
CA ASN A 212 5.09 1.82 -4.12
C ASN A 212 3.66 2.28 -4.48
N SER A 213 3.18 3.41 -3.95
CA SER A 213 1.80 3.86 -4.17
C SER A 213 1.48 4.08 -5.64
N MET A 214 0.29 3.61 -6.04
CA MET A 214 -0.20 3.79 -7.42
C MET A 214 -0.54 5.24 -7.78
N THR A 215 -0.74 6.11 -6.79
CA THR A 215 -1.16 7.51 -7.00
C THR A 215 -0.28 8.45 -6.20
N ILE A 216 -0.12 9.68 -6.71
CA ILE A 216 0.57 10.75 -5.99
C ILE A 216 -0.08 10.99 -4.61
N ARG A 217 -1.41 10.93 -4.53
CA ARG A 217 -2.10 11.10 -3.24
C ARG A 217 -1.70 10.01 -2.24
N GLY A 218 -1.68 8.74 -2.66
CA GLY A 218 -1.21 7.64 -1.82
C GLY A 218 0.23 7.88 -1.36
N ALA A 219 1.12 8.18 -2.31
CA ALA A 219 2.51 8.47 -2.03
C ALA A 219 2.69 9.61 -1.03
N MET A 220 1.84 10.64 -1.07
CA MET A 220 1.95 11.85 -0.26
C MET A 220 1.24 11.78 1.10
N THR A 221 0.36 10.80 1.32
CA THR A 221 -0.50 10.72 2.54
C THR A 221 -0.29 9.43 3.35
N ALA A 222 0.03 8.32 2.69
CA ALA A 222 0.31 7.04 3.31
C ALA A 222 1.38 6.29 2.49
N PRO A 223 2.62 6.81 2.44
CA PRO A 223 3.67 6.24 1.62
C PRO A 223 4.01 4.79 2.03
N GLU A 224 4.24 3.97 1.02
CA GLU A 224 4.65 2.58 1.14
C GLU A 224 6.08 2.43 0.62
N PHE A 225 7.07 2.54 1.52
CA PHE A 225 8.47 2.48 1.12
C PHE A 225 8.95 1.03 0.98
N ILE A 226 9.38 0.65 -0.22
CA ILE A 226 10.03 -0.65 -0.45
C ILE A 226 11.39 -0.63 0.22
N PHE A 227 11.64 -1.61 1.07
CA PHE A 227 12.80 -1.65 1.93
C PHE A 227 13.41 -3.06 2.00
N ARG A 228 14.74 -3.14 1.88
CA ARG A 228 15.47 -4.39 2.12
C ARG A 228 15.94 -4.44 3.56
N PHE A 229 15.24 -5.21 4.37
CA PHE A 229 15.66 -5.53 5.73
C PHE A 229 16.92 -6.39 5.70
N THR A 230 17.93 -5.98 6.48
CA THR A 230 19.15 -6.78 6.69
C THR A 230 19.20 -7.33 8.11
N GLU A 231 18.58 -6.62 9.06
CA GLU A 231 18.50 -7.03 10.46
C GLU A 231 17.12 -6.65 11.02
N ILE A 232 16.61 -7.51 11.91
CA ILE A 232 15.44 -7.23 12.75
C ILE A 232 15.64 -7.89 14.11
N SER A 233 15.23 -7.21 15.17
CA SER A 233 15.22 -7.75 16.53
C SER A 233 14.02 -7.21 17.31
N LYS A 234 13.56 -7.99 18.29
CA LYS A 234 12.46 -7.61 19.18
C LYS A 234 13.01 -6.71 20.28
N GLN A 235 12.24 -5.67 20.65
CA GLN A 235 12.54 -4.79 21.79
C GLN A 235 11.87 -5.27 23.08
#